data_AF-A0A7L4QKF9-F1
#
_entry.id   AF-A0A7L4QKF9-F1
#
_cell.length_a   1.000
_cell.length_b   1.000
_cell.length_c   1.000
_cell.angle_alpha   90.00
_cell.angle_beta   90.00
_cell.angle_gamma   90.00
#
_symmetry.space_group_name_H-M   'P 1'
#
loop_
_entity.id
_entity.type
_entity.pdbx_description
1 polymer ?
#
loop_
_entity_poly.entity_id
_entity_poly.type
_entity_poly.pdbx_seq_one_letter_code
_entity_poly.pdbx_strand_id
1 'polypeptide(L)'
;ARFLSKFEDITFNVSDDTLKVKVLNPGSMGDVVHSIKSFLEEQKEKEIKEDKGIYSYTLDSISKIAGATVPVKLLKAVLNDKGYSFEVDRENVVSTAHASVAAEVAGDISYLLQDLEGVSKPVTEIIVRVAMEFDLLSSELLNVGIDEKIFNDTETVSLNISYDDALSYLREYAGE
;
A
#
# COMPACT_ATOMS: atom_id res chain seq x y z
N ALA A 1 -25.60 -8.84 15.48
CA ALA A 1 -26.23 -9.45 16.68
C ALA A 1 -25.44 -10.64 17.25
N ARG A 2 -25.09 -11.69 16.47
CA ARG A 2 -24.39 -12.90 16.98
C ARG A 2 -22.93 -12.74 17.43
N PHE A 3 -22.22 -11.69 16.97
CA PHE A 3 -20.84 -11.41 17.40
C PHE A 3 -20.78 -10.76 18.78
N LEU A 4 -21.70 -9.82 19.03
CA LEU A 4 -21.79 -9.05 20.28
C LEU A 4 -22.25 -9.91 21.47
N SER A 5 -22.95 -11.03 21.21
CA SER A 5 -23.41 -11.95 22.26
C SER A 5 -22.30 -12.83 22.84
N LYS A 6 -21.06 -12.76 22.34
CA LYS A 6 -19.90 -13.46 22.92
C LYS A 6 -19.08 -12.60 23.89
N PHE A 7 -19.43 -11.32 24.04
CA PHE A 7 -18.70 -10.38 24.89
C PHE A 7 -19.64 -9.85 25.97
N GLU A 8 -19.91 -10.65 27.01
CA GLU A 8 -20.75 -10.26 28.14
C GLU A 8 -20.18 -9.05 28.91
N ASP A 9 -18.87 -8.79 28.77
CA ASP A 9 -18.14 -7.71 29.46
C ASP A 9 -17.91 -6.45 28.60
N ILE A 10 -18.53 -6.31 27.43
CA ILE A 10 -18.28 -5.17 26.54
C ILE A 10 -19.57 -4.52 26.08
N THR A 11 -19.63 -3.19 26.19
CA THR A 11 -20.67 -2.38 25.56
C THR A 11 -20.10 -1.63 24.36
N PHE A 12 -20.75 -1.77 23.22
CA PHE A 12 -20.39 -1.08 21.98
C PHE A 12 -21.28 0.14 21.82
N ASN A 13 -20.69 1.33 21.71
CA ASN A 13 -21.39 2.53 21.31
C ASN A 13 -20.91 2.92 19.91
N VAL A 14 -21.77 2.69 18.92
CA VAL A 14 -21.52 3.11 17.55
C VAL A 14 -22.15 4.49 17.41
N SER A 15 -21.30 5.53 17.39
CA SER A 15 -21.70 6.89 17.07
C SER A 15 -20.90 7.36 15.87
N ASP A 16 -21.61 7.74 14.81
CA ASP A 16 -21.04 8.20 13.53
C ASP A 16 -20.17 7.10 12.89
N ASP A 17 -18.90 7.39 12.58
CA ASP A 17 -17.91 6.45 12.02
C ASP A 17 -16.94 5.87 13.09
N THR A 18 -17.23 6.06 14.37
CA THR A 18 -16.36 5.61 15.46
C THR A 18 -16.97 4.49 16.29
N LEU A 19 -16.23 3.40 16.44
CA LEU A 19 -16.56 2.30 17.36
C LEU A 19 -15.97 2.63 18.74
N LYS A 20 -16.80 3.11 19.66
CA LYS A 20 -16.39 3.29 21.07
C LYS A 20 -16.66 2.00 21.84
N VAL A 21 -15.58 1.36 22.27
CA VAL A 21 -15.63 0.10 23.03
C VAL A 21 -15.48 0.41 24.52
N LYS A 22 -16.50 0.11 25.33
CA LYS A 22 -16.42 0.20 26.79
C LYS A 22 -16.25 -1.21 27.36
N VAL A 23 -15.06 -1.49 27.87
CA VAL A 23 -14.72 -2.77 28.52
C VAL A 23 -15.07 -2.67 30.00
N LEU A 24 -15.93 -3.57 30.47
CA LEU A 24 -16.42 -3.61 31.85
C LEU A 24 -15.44 -4.33 32.79
N ASN A 25 -14.50 -5.12 32.25
CA ASN A 25 -13.52 -5.86 33.04
C ASN A 25 -12.11 -5.82 32.39
N PRO A 26 -11.17 -5.00 32.90
CA PRO A 26 -9.89 -4.70 32.22
C PRO A 26 -8.85 -5.83 32.24
N GLY A 27 -9.06 -6.89 33.04
CA GLY A 27 -8.15 -8.04 33.13
C GLY A 27 -8.04 -8.88 31.85
N SER A 28 -8.99 -8.75 30.92
CA SER A 28 -9.05 -9.48 29.65
C SER A 28 -8.76 -8.58 28.43
N MET A 29 -8.23 -7.37 28.64
CA MET A 29 -7.99 -6.38 27.57
C MET A 29 -7.16 -6.94 26.40
N GLY A 30 -6.15 -7.77 26.70
CA GLY A 30 -5.32 -8.42 25.68
C GLY A 30 -6.11 -9.35 24.77
N ASP A 31 -6.96 -10.20 25.36
CA ASP A 31 -7.79 -11.16 24.62
C ASP A 31 -8.87 -10.46 23.79
N VAL A 32 -9.40 -9.35 24.30
CA VAL A 32 -10.38 -8.50 23.60
C VAL A 32 -9.74 -7.82 22.39
N VAL A 33 -8.56 -7.20 22.56
CA VAL A 33 -7.82 -6.58 21.47
C VAL A 33 -7.45 -7.62 20.41
N HIS A 34 -6.98 -8.79 20.83
CA HIS A 34 -6.65 -9.88 19.92
C HIS A 34 -7.87 -10.40 19.14
N SER A 35 -9.02 -10.54 19.82
CA SER A 35 -10.27 -10.98 19.18
C SER A 35 -10.82 -9.95 18.18
N ILE A 36 -10.75 -8.66 18.50
CA ILE A 36 -11.12 -7.59 17.58
C ILE A 36 -10.17 -7.58 16.37
N LYS A 37 -8.86 -7.70 16.59
CA LYS A 37 -7.87 -7.76 15.52
C LYS A 37 -8.10 -8.95 14.59
N SER A 38 -8.26 -10.15 15.14
CA SER A 38 -8.54 -11.37 14.39
C SER A 38 -9.84 -11.27 13.59
N PHE A 39 -10.89 -10.68 14.18
CA PHE A 39 -12.14 -10.45 13.46
C PHE A 39 -11.98 -9.43 12.33
N LEU A 40 -11.24 -8.34 12.54
CA LEU A 40 -10.97 -7.36 11.49
C LEU A 40 -10.14 -7.99 10.36
N GLU A 41 -9.18 -8.87 10.67
CA GLU A 41 -8.46 -9.68 9.69
C GLU A 41 -9.41 -10.63 8.93
N GLU A 42 -10.28 -11.36 9.62
CA GLU A 42 -11.32 -12.18 8.98
C GLU A 42 -12.27 -11.38 8.08
N GLN A 43 -12.63 -10.15 8.44
CA GLN A 43 -13.46 -9.28 7.58
C GLN A 43 -12.69 -8.78 6.37
N LYS A 44 -11.38 -8.52 6.50
CA LYS A 44 -10.52 -8.11 5.39
C LYS A 44 -10.34 -9.22 4.35
N GLU A 45 -10.45 -10.49 4.76
CA GLU A 45 -10.21 -11.65 3.88
C GLU A 45 -11.46 -12.29 3.28
N LYS A 46 -12.67 -11.94 3.76
CA LYS A 46 -13.93 -12.57 3.32
C LYS A 46 -14.28 -12.45 1.84
N GLU A 47 -13.66 -11.50 1.14
CA GLU A 47 -13.90 -11.25 -0.29
C GLU A 47 -12.80 -11.80 -1.19
N ILE A 48 -11.74 -12.39 -0.62
CA ILE A 48 -10.64 -12.96 -1.39
C ILE A 48 -11.02 -14.37 -1.84
N LYS A 49 -11.01 -14.60 -3.14
CA LYS A 49 -11.20 -15.92 -3.75
C LYS A 49 -9.89 -16.39 -4.37
N GLU A 50 -9.58 -17.66 -4.26
CA GLU A 50 -8.41 -18.28 -4.89
C GLU A 50 -8.87 -19.42 -5.81
N ASP A 51 -8.37 -19.43 -7.04
CA ASP A 51 -8.51 -20.54 -7.99
C ASP A 51 -7.18 -20.75 -8.71
N LYS A 52 -6.52 -21.89 -8.43
CA LYS A 52 -5.26 -22.31 -9.07
C LYS A 52 -4.14 -21.28 -8.96
N GLY A 53 -4.00 -20.66 -7.80
CA GLY A 53 -2.98 -19.63 -7.55
C GLY A 53 -3.30 -18.26 -8.16
N ILE A 54 -4.53 -18.06 -8.67
CA ILE A 54 -5.04 -16.76 -9.08
C ILE A 54 -6.03 -16.29 -8.03
N TYR A 55 -5.74 -15.13 -7.45
CA TYR A 55 -6.56 -14.46 -6.46
C TYR A 55 -7.50 -13.45 -7.12
N SER A 56 -8.74 -13.39 -6.64
CA SER A 56 -9.72 -12.36 -6.98
C SER A 56 -10.12 -11.61 -5.71
N TYR A 57 -10.02 -10.29 -5.73
CA TYR A 57 -10.37 -9.40 -4.61
C TYR A 57 -10.68 -7.99 -5.14
N THR A 58 -10.96 -7.01 -4.28
CA THR A 58 -11.22 -5.62 -4.71
C THR A 58 -10.08 -4.67 -4.33
N LEU A 59 -9.99 -3.53 -5.01
CA LEU A 59 -9.09 -2.45 -4.60
C LEU A 59 -9.37 -1.98 -3.17
N ASP A 60 -10.64 -1.98 -2.75
CA ASP A 60 -11.06 -1.65 -1.39
C ASP A 60 -10.51 -2.65 -0.36
N SER A 61 -10.44 -3.95 -0.69
CA SER A 61 -9.78 -4.94 0.17
C SER A 61 -8.32 -4.57 0.42
N ILE A 62 -7.58 -4.16 -0.62
CA ILE A 62 -6.18 -3.72 -0.51
C ILE A 62 -6.08 -2.52 0.43
N SER A 63 -6.87 -1.47 0.17
CA SER A 63 -6.82 -0.23 0.96
C SER A 63 -7.18 -0.48 2.44
N LYS A 64 -8.16 -1.34 2.72
CA LYS A 64 -8.52 -1.72 4.09
C LYS A 64 -7.43 -2.51 4.80
N ILE A 65 -6.69 -3.37 4.08
CA ILE A 65 -5.57 -4.10 4.65
C ILE A 65 -4.39 -3.16 4.91
N ALA A 66 -4.00 -2.37 3.89
CA ALA A 66 -2.87 -1.45 3.94
C ALA A 66 -3.07 -0.27 4.90
N GLY A 67 -4.33 0.15 5.12
CA GLY A 67 -4.64 1.38 5.84
C GLY A 67 -4.33 2.65 5.04
N ALA A 68 -4.08 2.53 3.74
CA ALA A 68 -3.74 3.61 2.83
C ALA A 68 -4.33 3.37 1.44
N THR A 69 -4.52 4.44 0.66
CA THR A 69 -4.92 4.34 -0.75
C THR A 69 -3.82 4.92 -1.62
N VAL A 70 -3.41 4.16 -2.65
CA VAL A 70 -2.32 4.55 -3.56
C VAL A 70 -2.81 4.56 -5.01
N PRO A 71 -2.11 5.26 -5.94
CA PRO A 71 -2.45 5.23 -7.35
C PRO A 71 -2.39 3.82 -7.95
N VAL A 72 -3.50 3.33 -8.50
CA VAL A 72 -3.62 1.95 -9.04
C VAL A 72 -2.58 1.63 -10.11
N LYS A 73 -2.25 2.60 -10.99
CA LYS A 73 -1.23 2.42 -12.04
C LYS A 73 0.15 2.16 -11.45
N LEU A 74 0.51 2.85 -10.37
CA LEU A 74 1.79 2.70 -9.68
C LEU A 74 1.85 1.36 -8.97
N LEU A 75 0.80 0.99 -8.22
CA LEU A 75 0.69 -0.31 -7.58
C LEU A 75 0.84 -1.46 -8.57
N LYS A 76 0.17 -1.36 -9.73
CA LYS A 76 0.29 -2.34 -10.83
C LYS A 76 1.72 -2.43 -11.35
N ALA A 77 2.39 -1.31 -11.60
CA ALA A 77 3.76 -1.28 -12.10
C ALA A 77 4.72 -1.99 -11.13
N VAL A 78 4.65 -1.65 -9.84
CA VAL A 78 5.52 -2.25 -8.80
C VAL A 78 5.25 -3.76 -8.63
N LEU A 79 3.98 -4.18 -8.61
CA LEU A 79 3.65 -5.60 -8.50
C LEU A 79 4.16 -6.41 -9.70
N ASN A 80 4.07 -5.84 -10.90
CA ASN A 80 4.63 -6.43 -12.11
C ASN A 80 6.16 -6.52 -12.05
N ASP A 81 6.84 -5.48 -11.56
CA ASP A 81 8.30 -5.51 -11.37
C ASP A 81 8.72 -6.61 -10.36
N LYS A 82 7.90 -6.86 -9.33
CA LYS A 82 8.07 -7.97 -8.38
C LYS A 82 7.66 -9.34 -8.92
N GLY A 83 7.24 -9.44 -10.18
CA GLY A 83 6.91 -10.70 -10.86
C GLY A 83 5.48 -11.20 -10.65
N TYR A 84 4.58 -10.39 -10.07
CA TYR A 84 3.17 -10.73 -9.95
C TYR A 84 2.39 -10.23 -11.18
N SER A 85 1.39 -10.98 -11.63
CA SER A 85 0.38 -10.41 -12.52
C SER A 85 -0.65 -9.66 -11.68
N PHE A 86 -1.00 -8.44 -12.07
CA PHE A 86 -2.03 -7.65 -11.37
C PHE A 86 -2.91 -6.92 -12.39
N GLU A 87 -4.12 -7.44 -12.61
CA GLU A 87 -5.09 -6.85 -13.54
C GLU A 87 -6.28 -6.28 -12.79
N VAL A 88 -6.71 -5.09 -13.21
CA VAL A 88 -7.79 -4.34 -12.56
C VAL A 88 -8.86 -4.01 -13.59
N ASP A 89 -10.09 -4.48 -13.33
CA ASP A 89 -11.28 -4.06 -14.06
C ASP A 89 -12.22 -3.32 -13.10
N ARG A 90 -12.28 -2.00 -13.28
CA ARG A 90 -12.94 -1.04 -12.36
C ARG A 90 -12.39 -1.17 -10.94
N GLU A 91 -13.03 -1.99 -10.12
CA GLU A 91 -12.72 -2.18 -8.71
C GLU A 91 -12.26 -3.62 -8.42
N ASN A 92 -12.50 -4.53 -9.36
CA ASN A 92 -12.15 -5.94 -9.23
C ASN A 92 -10.70 -6.13 -9.66
N VAL A 93 -9.99 -6.95 -8.89
CA VAL A 93 -8.60 -7.31 -9.11
C VAL A 93 -8.53 -8.81 -9.38
N VAL A 94 -7.77 -9.18 -10.41
CA VAL A 94 -7.35 -10.56 -10.69
C VAL A 94 -5.83 -10.57 -10.67
N SER A 95 -5.24 -11.38 -9.80
CA SER A 95 -3.82 -11.27 -9.48
C SER A 95 -3.20 -12.59 -9.08
N THR A 96 -1.90 -12.78 -9.33
CA THR A 96 -1.14 -13.89 -8.73
C THR A 96 -0.62 -13.52 -7.33
N ALA A 97 -0.63 -12.24 -6.96
CA ALA A 97 -0.37 -11.79 -5.60
C ALA A 97 -1.63 -11.97 -4.74
N HIS A 98 -1.46 -12.47 -3.51
CA HIS A 98 -2.51 -12.41 -2.50
C HIS A 98 -2.80 -10.94 -2.13
N ALA A 99 -4.03 -10.64 -1.68
CA ALA A 99 -4.41 -9.27 -1.33
C ALA A 99 -3.53 -8.68 -0.23
N SER A 100 -3.04 -9.49 0.71
CA SER A 100 -2.10 -9.06 1.75
C SER A 100 -0.75 -8.61 1.18
N VAL A 101 -0.24 -9.29 0.15
CA VAL A 101 1.01 -8.91 -0.54
C VAL A 101 0.80 -7.61 -1.30
N ALA A 102 -0.31 -7.49 -2.02
CA ALA A 102 -0.65 -6.24 -2.70
C ALA A 102 -0.83 -5.08 -1.70
N ALA A 103 -1.35 -5.35 -0.50
CA ALA A 103 -1.53 -4.36 0.55
C ALA A 103 -0.22 -3.96 1.24
N GLU A 104 0.70 -4.90 1.45
CA GLU A 104 2.06 -4.61 1.91
C GLU A 104 2.76 -3.65 0.93
N VAL A 105 2.75 -4.00 -0.36
CA VAL A 105 3.28 -3.13 -1.42
C VAL A 105 2.60 -1.77 -1.43
N ALA A 106 1.27 -1.71 -1.26
CA ALA A 106 0.55 -0.43 -1.18
C ALA A 106 0.96 0.40 0.06
N GLY A 107 1.26 -0.25 1.18
CA GLY A 107 1.80 0.40 2.38
C GLY A 107 3.16 1.03 2.12
N ASP A 108 4.08 0.27 1.52
CA ASP A 108 5.44 0.74 1.17
C ASP A 108 5.39 1.94 0.20
N ILE A 109 4.55 1.83 -0.85
CA ILE A 109 4.32 2.94 -1.79
C ILE A 109 3.81 4.16 -1.02
N SER A 110 2.83 3.99 -0.14
CA SER A 110 2.27 5.11 0.63
C SER A 110 3.29 5.79 1.52
N TYR A 111 4.27 5.05 2.05
CA TYR A 111 5.37 5.62 2.82
C TYR A 111 6.28 6.46 1.93
N LEU A 112 6.72 5.89 0.81
CA LEU A 112 7.63 6.57 -0.14
C LEU A 112 7.03 7.83 -0.76
N LEU A 113 5.71 7.88 -0.95
CA LEU A 113 5.01 9.05 -1.48
C LEU A 113 5.00 10.26 -0.53
N GLN A 114 5.19 10.06 0.78
CA GLN A 114 5.20 11.17 1.75
C GLN A 114 6.35 12.15 1.48
N ASP A 115 7.48 11.62 1.02
CA ASP A 115 8.68 12.41 0.71
C ASP A 115 8.64 13.05 -0.69
N LEU A 116 7.60 12.77 -1.48
CA LEU A 116 7.50 13.17 -2.89
C LEU A 116 6.35 14.15 -3.14
N GLU A 117 5.93 14.88 -2.12
CA GLU A 117 4.95 15.95 -2.27
C GLU A 117 5.48 17.04 -3.21
N GLY A 118 4.68 17.45 -4.20
CA GLY A 118 5.09 18.43 -5.21
C GLY A 118 5.94 17.88 -6.36
N VAL A 119 6.27 16.58 -6.34
CA VAL A 119 6.98 15.90 -7.43
C VAL A 119 5.99 15.46 -8.51
N SER A 120 6.37 15.62 -9.78
CA SER A 120 5.54 15.23 -10.91
C SER A 120 5.35 13.70 -10.97
N LYS A 121 4.18 13.27 -11.45
CA LYS A 121 3.81 11.84 -11.54
C LYS A 121 4.87 10.94 -12.19
N PRO A 122 5.51 11.32 -13.33
CA PRO A 122 6.54 10.47 -13.94
C PRO A 122 7.76 10.27 -13.04
N VAL A 123 8.20 11.33 -12.35
CA VAL A 123 9.35 11.28 -11.43
C VAL A 123 8.99 10.46 -10.19
N THR A 124 7.82 10.69 -9.61
CA THR A 124 7.30 9.89 -8.49
C THR A 124 7.29 8.40 -8.81
N GLU A 125 6.79 8.03 -9.99
CA GLU A 125 6.72 6.63 -10.41
C GLU A 125 8.10 6.00 -10.53
N ILE A 126 9.07 6.70 -11.15
CA ILE A 126 10.45 6.22 -11.28
C ILE A 126 11.07 6.01 -9.90
N ILE A 127 11.00 7.02 -9.02
CA ILE A 127 11.62 6.96 -7.69
C ILE A 127 11.03 5.82 -6.88
N VAL A 128 9.69 5.69 -6.82
CA VAL A 128 9.05 4.62 -6.05
C VAL A 128 9.43 3.25 -6.57
N ARG A 129 9.48 3.04 -7.89
CA ARG A 129 9.86 1.75 -8.48
C ARG A 129 11.30 1.37 -8.12
N VAL A 130 12.25 2.29 -8.25
CA VAL A 130 13.67 2.04 -7.91
C VAL A 130 13.86 1.86 -6.41
N ALA A 131 13.24 2.72 -5.59
CA ALA A 131 13.29 2.61 -4.14
C ALA A 131 12.80 1.25 -3.65
N MET A 132 11.72 0.72 -4.21
CA MET A 132 11.18 -0.60 -3.84
C MET A 132 11.97 -1.77 -4.40
N GLU A 133 12.69 -1.58 -5.50
CA GLU A 133 13.56 -2.60 -6.12
C GLU A 133 14.87 -2.77 -5.32
N PHE A 134 15.42 -1.68 -4.78
CA PHE A 134 16.72 -1.64 -4.12
C PHE A 134 16.68 -1.32 -2.62
N ASP A 135 15.49 -1.22 -2.02
CA ASP A 135 15.29 -0.87 -0.60
C ASP A 135 15.94 0.47 -0.19
N LEU A 136 15.64 1.51 -0.97
CA LEU A 136 16.18 2.88 -0.79
C LEU A 136 15.12 3.89 -0.37
N LEU A 137 15.57 5.03 0.15
CA LEU A 137 14.69 6.16 0.48
C LEU A 137 14.36 6.99 -0.77
N SER A 138 13.12 7.46 -0.88
CA SER A 138 12.68 8.37 -1.95
C SER A 138 13.56 9.62 -2.05
N SER A 139 13.97 10.18 -0.91
CA SER A 139 14.78 11.39 -0.83
C SER A 139 16.19 11.22 -1.38
N GLU A 140 16.79 10.04 -1.25
CA GLU A 140 18.11 9.73 -1.78
C GLU A 140 18.11 9.78 -3.31
N LEU A 141 17.17 9.04 -3.93
CA LEU A 141 17.01 9.01 -5.38
C LEU A 141 16.59 10.36 -5.96
N LEU A 142 15.77 11.12 -5.22
CA LEU A 142 15.38 12.47 -5.61
C LEU A 142 16.60 13.40 -5.68
N ASN A 143 17.44 13.40 -4.65
CA ASN A 143 18.63 14.25 -4.59
C ASN A 143 19.63 13.91 -5.70
N VAL A 144 19.91 12.62 -5.90
CA VAL A 144 20.81 12.15 -6.97
C VAL A 144 20.28 12.55 -8.35
N GLY A 145 18.98 12.38 -8.58
CA GLY A 145 18.35 12.79 -9.84
C GLY A 145 18.42 14.29 -10.10
N ILE A 146 18.40 15.12 -9.05
CA ILE A 146 18.58 16.57 -9.15
C ILE A 146 20.05 16.92 -9.44
N ASP A 147 20.99 16.34 -8.69
CA ASP A 147 22.43 16.58 -8.84
C ASP A 147 22.92 16.22 -10.25
N GLU A 148 22.43 15.11 -10.79
CA GLU A 148 22.73 14.61 -12.14
C GLU A 148 21.86 15.24 -13.23
N LYS A 149 21.00 16.21 -12.87
CA LYS A 149 20.11 16.95 -13.77
C LYS A 149 19.14 16.07 -14.57
N ILE A 150 18.83 14.89 -14.05
CA ILE A 150 17.79 13.98 -14.55
C ILE A 150 16.42 14.60 -14.31
N PHE A 151 16.25 15.20 -13.13
CA PHE A 151 15.08 15.96 -12.72
C PHE A 151 15.41 17.45 -12.64
N ASN A 152 14.41 18.31 -12.82
CA ASN A 152 14.57 19.74 -12.52
C ASN A 152 14.36 20.02 -11.01
N ASP A 153 15.02 21.07 -10.51
CA ASP A 153 14.93 21.55 -9.12
C ASP A 153 14.09 22.84 -9.02
N THR A 154 13.27 23.13 -10.03
CA THR A 154 12.34 24.26 -9.95
C THR A 154 11.20 23.92 -9.00
N GLU A 155 10.37 24.90 -8.62
CA GLU A 155 9.20 24.75 -7.73
C GLU A 155 8.29 23.52 -8.01
N THR A 156 8.43 22.90 -9.18
CA THR A 156 7.95 21.55 -9.49
C THR A 156 9.09 20.66 -10.01
N VAL A 157 9.23 19.45 -9.48
CA VAL A 157 10.22 18.43 -9.92
C VAL A 157 9.65 17.55 -11.04
N SER A 158 10.33 17.49 -12.18
CA SER A 158 9.90 16.92 -13.47
C SER A 158 11.10 16.44 -14.29
N LEU A 159 10.83 15.57 -15.27
CA LEU A 159 11.85 14.92 -16.09
C LEU A 159 12.51 15.88 -17.09
N ASN A 160 13.84 15.89 -17.12
CA ASN A 160 14.64 16.55 -18.16
C ASN A 160 15.03 15.61 -19.32
N ILE A 161 14.99 14.29 -19.09
CA ILE A 161 15.32 13.24 -20.06
C ILE A 161 14.13 12.31 -20.28
N SER A 162 14.28 11.30 -21.13
CA SER A 162 13.21 10.32 -21.34
C SER A 162 12.94 9.52 -20.07
N TYR A 163 11.71 9.00 -19.92
CA TYR A 163 11.34 8.17 -18.77
C TYR A 163 12.24 6.94 -18.65
N ASP A 164 12.49 6.25 -19.77
CA ASP A 164 13.28 5.02 -19.79
C ASP A 164 14.75 5.29 -19.44
N ASP A 165 15.32 6.40 -19.92
CA ASP A 165 16.69 6.79 -19.57
C ASP A 165 16.81 7.15 -18.09
N ALA A 166 15.85 7.90 -17.54
CA ALA A 166 15.83 8.26 -16.12
C ALA A 166 15.67 7.03 -15.22
N LEU A 167 14.77 6.11 -15.59
CA LEU A 167 14.58 4.86 -14.87
C LEU A 167 15.84 3.99 -14.92
N SER A 168 16.44 3.84 -16.10
CA SER A 168 17.65 3.04 -16.27
C SER A 168 18.82 3.63 -15.48
N TYR A 169 18.99 4.95 -15.50
CA TYR A 169 20.04 5.64 -14.75
C TYR A 169 19.90 5.40 -13.25
N LEU A 170 18.71 5.63 -12.68
CA LEU A 170 18.53 5.47 -11.23
C LEU A 170 18.67 4.02 -10.78
N ARG A 171 18.32 3.04 -11.64
CA ARG A 171 18.60 1.62 -11.38
C ARG A 171 20.09 1.30 -11.39
N GLU A 172 20.84 1.88 -12.34
CA GLU A 172 22.29 1.73 -12.40
C GLU A 172 22.91 2.32 -11.13
N TYR A 173 22.58 3.56 -10.78
CA TYR A 173 23.02 4.20 -9.55
C TYR A 173 22.70 3.38 -8.28
N ALA A 174 21.48 2.84 -8.16
CA ALA A 174 21.06 2.08 -6.99
C ALA A 174 21.71 0.68 -6.87
N GLY A 175 22.26 0.16 -7.97
CA GLY A 175 22.88 -1.17 -8.05
C GLY A 175 24.41 -1.17 -8.12
N GLU A 176 25.05 0.00 -8.26
CA GLU A 176 26.51 0.21 -8.21
C GLU A 176 27.05 0.28 -6.77
#